data_AF-A0A416ZQS6-F1
#
_entry.id   AF-A0A416ZQS6-F1
#
_cell.length_a   1.000
_cell.length_b   1.000
_cell.length_c   1.000
_cell.angle_alpha   90.00
_cell.angle_beta   90.00
_cell.angle_gamma   90.00
#
_symmetry.space_group_name_H-M   'P 1'
#
loop_
_entity.id
_entity.type
_entity.pdbx_description
1 polymer ?
#
loop_
_entity_poly.entity_id
_entity_poly.type
_entity_poly.pdbx_seq_one_letter_code
_entity_poly.pdbx_strand_id
1 'polypeptide(L)' 'MINKNNMVEQATPQQKKVPIQFYLTEDMKKRLKMYCVANDTNMKDVLVDILDKFLKSEGF' A
#
# COMPACT_ATOMS: atom_id res chain seq x y z
N MET A 1 -23.33 19.70 -37.19
CA MET A 1 -23.24 18.31 -36.68
C MET A 1 -21.99 18.24 -35.82
N ILE A 2 -22.14 18.15 -34.49
CA ILE A 2 -20.99 18.10 -33.56
C ILE A 2 -20.79 16.64 -33.15
N ASN A 3 -19.58 16.14 -33.45
CA ASN A 3 -19.14 14.79 -33.18
C ASN A 3 -19.02 14.56 -31.66
N LYS A 4 -19.87 13.68 -31.11
CA LYS A 4 -19.83 13.29 -29.69
C LYS A 4 -18.65 12.34 -29.48
N ASN A 5 -17.47 12.91 -29.28
CA ASN A 5 -16.30 12.15 -28.88
C ASN A 5 -16.58 11.45 -27.54
N ASN A 6 -16.48 10.13 -27.59
CA ASN A 6 -16.45 9.22 -26.45
C ASN A 6 -15.61 9.80 -25.32
N MET A 7 -16.25 10.05 -24.17
CA MET A 7 -15.54 10.06 -22.90
C MET A 7 -15.17 8.61 -22.61
N VAL A 8 -14.02 8.19 -23.13
CA VAL A 8 -13.33 7.02 -22.60
C VAL A 8 -12.84 7.45 -21.24
N GLU A 9 -13.58 7.09 -20.21
CA GLU A 9 -13.09 7.04 -18.84
C GLU A 9 -11.81 6.19 -18.91
N GLN A 10 -10.65 6.86 -18.94
CA GLN A 10 -9.37 6.19 -18.84
C GLN A 10 -9.37 5.55 -17.45
N ALA A 11 -9.80 4.29 -17.40
CA ALA A 11 -9.55 3.43 -16.27
C ALA A 11 -8.03 3.44 -16.09
N THR A 12 -7.56 4.22 -15.12
CA THR A 12 -6.19 4.14 -14.62
C THR A 12 -5.88 2.66 -14.49
N PRO A 13 -4.81 2.14 -15.13
CA PRO A 13 -4.49 0.73 -15.09
C PRO A 13 -4.56 0.31 -13.63
N GLN A 14 -5.53 -0.53 -13.28
CA GLN A 14 -5.70 -0.95 -11.89
C GLN A 14 -4.37 -1.55 -11.48
N GLN A 15 -3.64 -0.81 -10.64
CA GLN A 15 -2.27 -1.14 -10.31
C GLN A 15 -2.30 -2.56 -9.75
N LYS A 16 -1.75 -3.49 -10.53
CA LYS A 16 -1.83 -4.91 -10.25
C LYS A 16 -1.11 -5.13 -8.91
N LYS A 17 -1.86 -5.48 -7.87
CA LYS A 17 -1.28 -5.80 -6.57
C LYS A 17 -0.49 -7.10 -6.72
N VAL A 18 0.81 -7.04 -6.44
CA VAL A 18 1.69 -8.20 -6.42
C VAL A 18 1.97 -8.62 -4.98
N PRO A 19 1.94 -9.92 -4.65
CA PRO A 19 2.27 -10.38 -3.31
C PRO A 19 3.77 -10.23 -3.06
N ILE A 20 4.13 -9.80 -1.84
CA ILE A 20 5.51 -9.72 -1.36
C ILE A 20 5.56 -10.45 -0.01
N GLN A 21 6.61 -11.26 0.20
CA GLN A 21 6.85 -11.95 1.46
C GLN A 21 7.88 -11.19 2.31
N PHE A 22 7.57 -10.98 3.59
CA PHE A 22 8.50 -10.39 4.56
C PHE A 22 8.98 -11.43 5.56
N TYR A 23 10.27 -11.36 5.91
CA TYR A 23 10.84 -12.08 7.03
C TYR A 23 11.16 -11.07 8.13
N LEU A 24 10.70 -11.35 9.35
CA LEU A 24 10.90 -10.51 10.53
C LEU A 24 11.36 -11.39 11.68
N THR A 25 12.12 -10.81 12.60
CA THR A 25 12.38 -11.49 13.88
C THR A 25 11.07 -11.60 14.68
N GLU A 26 10.99 -12.60 15.55
CA GLU A 26 9.81 -12.80 16.40
C GLU A 26 9.52 -11.58 17.28
N ASP A 27 10.57 -10.89 17.76
CA ASP A 27 10.42 -9.65 18.52
C ASP A 27 9.78 -8.52 17.68
N MET A 28 10.26 -8.31 16.46
CA MET A 28 9.67 -7.30 15.56
C MET A 28 8.22 -7.61 15.24
N LYS A 29 7.90 -8.88 14.97
CA LYS A 29 6.53 -9.35 14.73
C LYS A 29 5.64 -9.11 15.95
N LYS A 30 6.14 -9.34 17.17
CA LYS A 30 5.41 -9.05 18.42
C LYS A 30 5.13 -7.56 18.57
N ARG A 31 6.12 -6.70 18.37
CA ARG A 31 5.96 -5.23 18.42
C ARG A 31 4.97 -4.74 17.36
N LEU A 32 5.07 -5.24 16.13
CA LEU A 32 4.14 -4.91 15.05
C LEU A 32 2.70 -5.32 15.40
N LYS A 33 2.50 -6.52 15.98
CA LYS A 33 1.18 -6.97 16.46
C LYS A 33 0.60 -6.02 17.52
N MET A 34 1.40 -5.66 18.52
CA MET A 34 0.96 -4.77 19.59
C MET A 34 0.60 -3.38 19.04
N TYR A 35 1.40 -2.85 18.11
CA TYR A 35 1.09 -1.61 17.42
C TYR A 35 -0.24 -1.68 16.66
N CYS A 36 -0.48 -2.78 15.93
CA CYS A 36 -1.74 -2.97 15.19
C CYS A 36 -2.96 -2.94 16.13
N VAL A 37 -2.89 -3.65 17.26
CA VAL A 37 -3.96 -3.67 18.27
C VAL A 37 -4.19 -2.28 18.89
N ALA A 38 -3.11 -1.59 19.25
CA ALA A 38 -3.21 -0.29 19.92
C ALA A 38 -3.79 0.83 19.03
N ASN A 39 -3.69 0.68 17.71
CA ASN A 39 -4.11 1.70 16.73
C ASN A 39 -5.28 1.24 15.84
N ASP A 40 -5.98 0.17 16.21
CA ASP A 40 -7.08 -0.43 15.45
C ASP A 40 -6.79 -0.55 13.93
N THR A 41 -5.63 -1.10 13.61
CA THR A 41 -5.14 -1.23 12.24
C THR A 41 -4.66 -2.65 11.96
N ASN A 42 -4.42 -2.99 10.69
CA ASN A 42 -3.90 -4.29 10.29
C ASN A 42 -2.44 -4.20 9.81
N MET A 43 -1.70 -5.32 9.91
CA MET A 43 -0.28 -5.35 9.56
C MET A 43 0.00 -4.94 8.11
N LYS A 44 -0.89 -5.30 7.18
CA LYS A 44 -0.70 -5.01 5.76
C LYS A 44 -0.64 -3.49 5.58
N ASP A 45 -1.59 -2.77 6.14
CA ASP A 45 -1.67 -1.32 5.93
C ASP A 45 -0.51 -0.59 6.62
N VAL A 46 -0.09 -1.06 7.80
CA VAL A 46 1.11 -0.56 8.47
C VAL A 46 2.37 -0.78 7.63
N LEU A 47 2.57 -1.98 7.09
CA LEU A 47 3.75 -2.27 6.26
C LEU A 47 3.74 -1.48 4.96
N VAL A 48 2.58 -1.34 4.31
CA VAL A 48 2.44 -0.52 3.10
C VAL A 48 2.75 0.95 3.38
N ASP A 49 2.22 1.51 4.46
CA ASP A 49 2.48 2.90 4.85
C ASP A 49 3.95 3.14 5.19
N ILE A 50 4.59 2.23 5.93
CA ILE A 50 6.03 2.31 6.23
C ILE A 50 6.87 2.27 4.95
N LEU A 51 6.56 1.34 4.03
CA LEU A 51 7.28 1.22 2.76
C LEU A 51 7.08 2.44 1.87
N ASP A 52 5.85 2.94 1.75
CA ASP A 52 5.53 4.13 0.96
C ASP A 52 6.26 5.37 1.51
N LYS A 53 6.23 5.59 2.83
CA LYS A 53 6.97 6.68 3.49
C LYS A 53 8.47 6.56 3.29
N PHE A 54 9.01 5.35 3.44
CA PHE A 54 10.43 5.08 3.24
C PHE A 54 10.85 5.38 1.80
N LEU A 55 10.15 4.82 0.81
CA LEU A 55 10.47 5.03 -0.61
C LEU A 55 10.39 6.51 -0.99
N LYS A 56 9.35 7.22 -0.56
CA LYS A 56 9.23 8.67 -0.77
C LYS A 56 10.36 9.46 -0.13
N SER A 57 10.81 9.06 1.07
CA SER A 57 11.94 9.70 1.74
C SER A 57 13.27 9.49 1.02
N GLU A 58 13.39 8.40 0.26
CA GLU A 58 14.55 8.09 -0.60
C GLU A 58 14.39 8.68 -2.03
N GLY A 59 13.28 9.36 -2.32
CA GLY A 59 13.02 10.01 -3.61
C GLY A 59 12.40 9.11 -4.69
N PHE A 60 11.81 7.98 -4.31
CA PHE A 60 11.05 7.08 -5.18
C PHE A 60 9.53 7.36 -5.15
#